data_AF-A0A3B8WAV2-F1
#
_entry.id   AF-A0A3B8WAV2-F1
#
_cell.length_a   1.000
_cell.length_b   1.000
_cell.length_c   1.000
_cell.angle_alpha   90.00
_cell.angle_beta   90.00
_cell.angle_gamma   90.00
#
_symmetry.space_group_name_H-M   'P 1'
#
loop_
_entity.id
_entity.type
_entity.pdbx_description
1 polymer ?
#
loop_
_entity_poly.entity_id
_entity_poly.type
_entity_poly.pdbx_seq_one_letter_code
_entity_poly.pdbx_strand_id
1 'polypeptide(L)' 'MEVDCSSLWTDCLSIIRQQVDEQNFTTWFQPIKPLRADGDVLTIQVPSQFFYEWLEEHYVPVLKSAI' A
#
# COMPACT_ATOMS: atom_id res chain seq x y z
N MET A 1 12.58 19.19 -0.48
CA MET A 1 11.57 18.67 -1.41
C MET A 1 10.65 17.85 -0.54
N GLU A 2 9.40 18.30 -0.36
CA GLU A 2 8.40 17.46 0.32
C GLU A 2 8.21 16.21 -0.54
N VAL A 3 8.44 15.04 0.04
CA VAL A 3 8.12 13.79 -0.64
C VAL A 3 6.61 13.68 -0.59
N ASP A 4 5.95 13.93 -1.73
CA ASP A 4 4.52 13.76 -1.85
C ASP A 4 4.16 12.29 -1.61
N CYS A 5 3.66 12.00 -0.41
CA CYS A 5 3.24 10.66 0.03
C CYS A 5 2.28 10.01 -0.98
N SER A 6 1.43 10.83 -1.61
CA SER A 6 0.50 10.43 -2.65
C SER A 6 1.19 9.93 -3.92
N SER A 7 2.28 10.57 -4.33
CA SER A 7 3.06 10.16 -5.49
C SER A 7 3.77 8.83 -5.21
N LEU A 8 4.45 8.74 -4.06
CA LEU A 8 5.16 7.52 -3.66
C LEU A 8 4.20 6.33 -3.55
N TRP A 9 3.02 6.52 -2.96
CA TRP A 9 2.00 5.47 -2.93
C TRP A 9 1.47 5.09 -4.31
N THR A 10 1.37 6.04 -5.24
CA THR A 10 0.95 5.74 -6.62
C THR A 10 1.97 4.84 -7.32
N ASP A 11 3.26 5.09 -7.12
CA ASP A 11 4.33 4.20 -7.59
C ASP A 11 4.25 2.82 -6.93
N CYS A 12 4.05 2.76 -5.60
CA CYS A 12 3.84 1.49 -4.90
C CYS A 12 2.65 0.72 -5.47
N LEU A 13 1.51 1.39 -5.69
CA LEU A 13 0.30 0.78 -6.25
C LEU A 13 0.55 0.20 -7.64
N SER A 14 1.38 0.83 -8.47
CA SER A 14 1.75 0.32 -9.79
C SER A 14 2.51 -1.01 -9.69
N ILE A 15 3.45 -1.12 -8.73
CA ILE A 15 4.21 -2.34 -8.45
C ILE A 15 3.28 -3.43 -7.91
N ILE A 16 2.45 -3.08 -6.91
CA ILE A 16 1.50 -4.00 -6.28
C ILE A 16 0.54 -4.58 -7.33
N ARG A 17 0.00 -3.75 -8.23
CA ARG A 17 -0.91 -4.17 -9.31
C ARG A 17 -0.29 -5.18 -10.28
N GLN A 18 1.04 -5.20 -10.40
CA GLN A 18 1.74 -6.22 -11.21
C GLN A 18 1.97 -7.53 -10.44
N GLN A 19 1.90 -7.50 -9.11
CA GLN A 19 2.14 -8.67 -8.25
C GLN A 19 0.85 -9.37 -7.80
N VAL A 20 -0.29 -8.66 -7.81
CA VAL A 20 -1.58 -9.18 -7.33
C VAL A 20 -2.65 -9.01 -8.40
N ASP A 21 -3.63 -9.91 -8.42
CA ASP A 21 -4.77 -9.82 -9.33
C ASP A 21 -5.57 -8.52 -9.15
N GLU A 22 -6.16 -8.02 -10.24
CA GLU A 22 -6.92 -6.77 -10.24
C GLU A 22 -8.06 -6.75 -9.21
N GLN A 23 -8.70 -7.91 -8.98
CA GLN A 23 -9.73 -8.04 -7.94
C GLN A 23 -9.15 -7.80 -6.54
N ASN A 24 -8.03 -8.44 -6.21
CA ASN A 24 -7.36 -8.27 -4.92
C ASN A 24 -6.84 -6.84 -4.74
N PHE A 25 -6.27 -6.26 -5.80
CA PHE A 25 -5.84 -4.87 -5.82
C PHE A 25 -6.99 -3.91 -5.46
N THR A 26 -8.10 -4.04 -6.18
CA THR A 26 -9.28 -3.18 -6.03
C THR A 26 -9.95 -3.33 -4.66
N THR A 27 -9.98 -4.55 -4.12
CA THR A 27 -10.59 -4.82 -2.81
C THR A 27 -9.70 -4.36 -1.65
N TRP A 28 -8.41 -4.68 -1.69
CA TRP A 28 -7.52 -4.51 -0.53
C TRP A 28 -6.72 -3.22 -0.57
N PHE A 29 -6.22 -2.80 -1.74
CA PHE A 29 -5.26 -1.70 -1.86
C PHE A 29 -5.90 -0.39 -2.31
N GLN A 30 -6.94 -0.43 -3.14
CA GLN A 30 -7.67 0.77 -3.57
C GLN A 30 -8.27 1.61 -2.41
N PRO A 31 -8.84 1.02 -1.33
CA PRO A 31 -9.38 1.83 -0.22
C PRO A 31 -8.29 2.37 0.71
N ILE A 32 -7.03 1.95 0.53
CA ILE A 32 -5.90 2.40 1.36
C ILE A 32 -5.50 3.81 0.97
N LYS A 33 -5.25 4.65 1.97
CA LYS A 33 -4.79 6.02 1.75
C LYS A 33 -3.42 6.24 2.37
N PRO A 34 -2.47 6.89 1.65
CA PRO A 34 -1.22 7.30 2.26
C PRO A 34 -1.50 8.44 3.24
N LEU A 35 -0.99 8.32 4.46
CA LEU A 35 -1.07 9.37 5.48
C LEU A 35 0.20 10.20 5.54
N ARG A 36 1.35 9.53 5.47
CA ARG A 36 2.65 10.17 5.59
C ARG A 36 3.74 9.30 4.97
N ALA A 37 4.68 9.92 4.28
CA ALA A 37 5.94 9.31 3.85
C ALA A 37 7.08 10.05 4.54
N ASP A 38 7.97 9.31 5.20
CA ASP A 38 9.12 9.85 5.92
C ASP A 38 10.33 8.93 5.65
N GLY A 39 11.20 9.34 4.71
CA GLY A 39 12.30 8.51 4.23
C GLY A 39 11.81 7.17 3.67
N ASP A 40 12.28 6.07 4.26
CA ASP A 40 11.92 4.69 3.92
C ASP A 40 10.64 4.20 4.62
N VAL A 41 9.90 5.07 5.33
CA VAL A 41 8.69 4.70 6.06
C VAL A 41 7.46 5.33 5.42
N LEU A 42 6.59 4.49 4.84
CA LEU A 42 5.26 4.91 4.38
C LEU A 42 4.18 4.48 5.37
N THR A 43 3.50 5.47 5.95
CA THR A 43 2.34 5.28 6.81
C THR A 43 1.07 5.28 5.96
N ILE A 44 0.32 4.20 6.00
CA ILE A 44 -0.94 4.03 5.27
C ILE A 44 -2.12 3.85 6.22
N GLN A 45 -3.28 4.35 5.82
CA GLN A 45 -4.54 4.16 6.51
C GLN A 45 -5.32 3.04 5.84
N VAL A 46 -5.72 2.04 6.65
CA VAL A 46 -6.65 0.99 6.25
C VAL A 46 -8.05 1.25 6.83
N PRO A 47 -9.11 0.73 6.19
CA PRO A 47 -10.49 1.00 6.62
C PRO A 47 -10.91 0.25 7.90
N SER A 48 -10.28 -0.87 8.23
CA SER A 48 -10.59 -1.67 9.42
C SER A 48 -9.40 -2.53 9.85
N GLN A 49 -9.41 -3.02 11.09
CA GLN A 49 -8.41 -3.95 11.61
C GLN A 49 -8.31 -5.23 10.76
N PHE A 50 -9.43 -5.73 10.23
CA PHE A 50 -9.42 -6.91 9.35
C PHE A 50 -8.56 -6.71 8.09
N PHE A 51 -8.53 -5.49 7.53
CA PHE A 51 -7.65 -5.17 6.41
C PHE A 51 -6.19 -5.22 6.83
N TYR A 52 -5.87 -4.70 8.01
CA TYR A 52 -4.52 -4.76 8.55
C TYR A 52 -4.07 -6.22 8.68
N GLU A 53 -4.86 -7.08 9.33
CA GLU A 53 -4.51 -8.49 9.54
C GLU A 53 -4.34 -9.24 8.21
N TRP A 54 -5.26 -9.04 7.25
CA TRP A 54 -5.18 -9.68 5.94
C TRP A 54 -3.97 -9.22 5.13
N LEU A 55 -3.66 -7.91 5.14
CA LEU A 55 -2.47 -7.36 4.49
C LEU A 55 -1.20 -7.84 5.17
N GLU A 56 -1.20 -7.94 6.51
CA GLU A 56 -0.07 -8.44 7.29
C GLU A 56 0.27 -9.90 6.91
N GLU A 57 -0.75 -10.75 6.86
CA GLU A 57 -0.57 -12.18 6.62
C GLU A 57 -0.27 -12.51 5.15
N HIS A 58 -0.94 -11.84 4.20
CA HIS A 58 -0.86 -12.19 2.78
C HIS A 58 -0.02 -11.24 1.91
N TYR A 59 0.05 -9.96 2.27
CA TYR A 59 0.57 -8.90 1.37
C TYR A 59 1.77 -8.14 1.92
N VAL A 60 2.28 -8.45 3.12
CA VAL A 60 3.55 -7.90 3.64
C VAL A 60 4.71 -8.08 2.67
N PRO A 61 4.90 -9.24 1.99
CA PRO A 61 5.99 -9.39 1.03
C PRO A 61 5.85 -8.43 -0.16
N VAL A 62 4.62 -8.23 -0.62
CA VAL A 62 4.29 -7.37 -1.76
C VAL A 62 4.51 -5.90 -1.38
N LEU A 63 4.02 -5.48 -0.20
CA LEU A 63 4.20 -4.13 0.33
C LEU A 63 5.69 -3.80 0.54
N LYS A 64 6.47 -4.73 1.10
CA LYS A 64 7.92 -4.56 1.26
C LYS A 64 8.70 -4.47 -0.05
N SER A 65 8.17 -5.06 -1.12
CA SER A 65 8.80 -4.98 -2.45
C SER A 65 8.46 -3.70 -3.20
N ALA A 66 7.48 -2.93 -2.70
CA ALA A 66 6.97 -1.73 -3.34
C ALA A 66 7.51 -0.42 -2.71
N ILE A 67 8.14 -0.50 -1.52
CA ILE A 67 8.82 0.61 -0.83
C ILE A 67 10.30 0.61 -1.19
#